data_AF-A0A839NJM8-F1
#
_entry.id   AF-A0A839NJM8-F1
#
_cell.length_a   1.000
_cell.length_b   1.000
_cell.length_c   1.000
_cell.angle_alpha   90.00
_cell.angle_beta   90.00
_cell.angle_gamma   90.00
#
_symmetry.space_group_name_H-M   'P 1'
#
loop_
_entity.id
_entity.type
_entity.pdbx_description
1 polymer ?
#
loop_
_entity_poly.entity_id
_entity_poly.type
_entity_poly.pdbx_seq_one_letter_code
_entity_poly.pdbx_strand_id
1 'polypeptide(L)'
;MITAIGTPVLLNEIKHIQAEAVGGDIDGSVIKNKVKASLIIERYTGIYTMDNTTAEFIVTSRLTEFVPILFKAMNETGEDQEFKYRQSTLFRYFDFLDKDQAIAILYGQLLSDDLTLAQFKIISKAISSSNLIDYDQVEKLLAGSLLAKKAALKVLSLDKDWYSAQDIAYLQTWKGEGLVQLFPEVVTVKESKGMFSSGKEVWECLCGYSNKLDATVCSSCTKDKRGFGSEELKPEAVQKLINRRLDVIEGI
;
A
#
# COMPACT_ATOMS: atom_id res chain seq x y z
N MET A 1 -11.10 -42.42 -28.59
CA MET A 1 -10.93 -42.84 -27.19
C MET A 1 -9.88 -41.90 -26.61
N ILE A 2 -10.31 -40.88 -25.86
CA ILE A 2 -9.41 -39.91 -25.22
C ILE A 2 -9.65 -40.05 -23.73
N THR A 3 -8.70 -40.66 -23.03
CA THR A 3 -8.71 -40.76 -21.56
C THR A 3 -8.10 -39.47 -21.01
N ALA A 4 -8.96 -38.54 -20.60
CA ALA A 4 -8.56 -37.41 -19.78
C ALA A 4 -8.32 -37.91 -18.35
N ILE A 5 -7.05 -38.04 -17.96
CA ILE A 5 -6.68 -38.23 -16.55
C ILE A 5 -6.54 -36.82 -15.95
N GLY A 6 -7.68 -36.24 -15.57
CA GLY A 6 -7.69 -35.10 -14.68
C GLY A 6 -7.73 -35.63 -13.25
N THR A 7 -6.60 -35.55 -12.54
CA THR A 7 -6.60 -35.74 -11.09
C THR A 7 -7.47 -34.62 -10.50
N PRO A 8 -8.59 -34.94 -9.82
CA PRO A 8 -9.38 -33.92 -9.17
C PRO A 8 -8.54 -33.31 -8.04
N VAL A 9 -8.25 -32.02 -8.15
CA VAL A 9 -7.73 -31.24 -7.03
C VAL A 9 -8.90 -31.07 -6.07
N LEU A 10 -8.83 -31.72 -4.92
CA LEU A 10 -9.65 -31.39 -3.76
C LEU A 10 -9.29 -29.95 -3.36
N LEU A 11 -10.08 -28.99 -3.84
CA LEU A 11 -10.23 -27.71 -3.14
C LEU A 11 -10.81 -28.08 -1.77
N ASN A 12 -9.94 -28.21 -0.77
CA ASN A 12 -10.39 -28.14 0.61
C ASN A 12 -11.16 -26.83 0.71
N GLU A 13 -12.48 -26.91 0.89
CA GLU A 13 -13.27 -25.77 1.32
C GLU A 13 -12.57 -25.20 2.55
N ILE A 14 -11.88 -24.08 2.37
CA ILE A 14 -11.28 -23.33 3.47
C ILE A 14 -12.49 -22.83 4.25
N LYS A 15 -12.91 -23.61 5.25
CA LYS A 15 -14.02 -23.25 6.14
C LYS A 15 -13.74 -21.85 6.66
N HIS A 16 -14.60 -20.91 6.27
CA HIS A 16 -14.60 -19.58 6.84
C HIS A 16 -14.68 -19.73 8.36
N ILE A 17 -13.67 -19.26 9.09
CA ILE A 17 -13.77 -19.02 10.52
C ILE A 17 -14.51 -17.68 10.66
N GLN A 18 -15.72 -17.57 10.12
CA GLN A 18 -16.63 -16.48 10.45
C GLN A 18 -17.42 -16.93 11.67
N ALA A 19 -17.08 -16.34 12.80
CA ALA A 19 -17.82 -16.51 14.04
C ALA A 19 -19.09 -15.67 13.95
N GLU A 20 -20.20 -16.29 13.57
CA GLU A 20 -21.50 -15.79 14.01
C GLU A 20 -21.96 -16.66 15.18
N ALA A 21 -22.20 -16.02 16.33
CA ALA A 21 -22.81 -16.68 17.48
C ALA A 21 -24.23 -17.10 17.06
N VAL A 22 -24.44 -18.41 16.88
CA VAL A 22 -25.78 -18.96 16.65
C VAL A 22 -26.39 -19.19 18.04
N GLY A 23 -27.30 -18.30 18.45
CA GLY A 23 -28.05 -18.46 19.71
C GLY A 23 -27.29 -18.07 20.99
N GLY A 24 -26.16 -17.36 20.88
CA GLY A 24 -25.38 -16.89 22.05
C GLY A 24 -24.30 -17.86 22.54
N ASP A 25 -24.25 -19.09 22.01
CA ASP A 25 -23.16 -20.03 22.28
C ASP A 25 -21.97 -19.76 21.34
N ILE A 26 -20.75 -19.84 21.89
CA ILE A 26 -19.50 -19.66 21.13
C ILE A 26 -18.96 -21.02 20.72
N ASP A 27 -18.71 -21.22 19.43
CA ASP A 27 -18.06 -22.43 18.93
C ASP A 27 -16.65 -22.60 19.55
N GLY A 28 -16.40 -23.76 20.16
CA GLY A 28 -15.10 -24.10 20.75
C GLY A 28 -13.94 -24.06 19.74
N SER A 29 -14.22 -24.24 18.43
CA SER A 29 -13.22 -24.09 17.37
C SER A 29 -12.73 -22.65 17.24
N VAL A 30 -13.63 -21.66 17.41
CA VAL A 30 -13.31 -20.23 17.42
C VAL A 30 -12.42 -19.91 18.61
N ILE A 31 -12.79 -20.38 19.80
CA ILE A 31 -11.98 -20.20 21.02
C ILE A 31 -10.59 -20.80 20.84
N LYS A 32 -10.49 -22.03 20.33
CA LYS A 32 -9.21 -22.69 20.06
C LYS A 32 -8.32 -21.87 19.12
N ASN A 33 -8.90 -21.31 18.05
CA ASN A 33 -8.16 -20.49 17.10
C ASN A 33 -7.73 -19.14 17.68
N LYS A 34 -8.59 -18.48 18.46
CA LYS A 34 -8.26 -17.22 19.17
C LYS A 34 -7.15 -17.43 20.21
N VAL A 35 -7.20 -18.51 20.98
CA VAL A 35 -6.14 -18.86 21.94
C VAL A 35 -4.82 -19.13 21.20
N LYS A 36 -4.87 -19.90 20.10
CA LYS A 36 -3.68 -20.14 19.28
C LYS A 36 -3.10 -18.83 18.72
N ALA A 37 -3.95 -17.92 18.26
CA ALA A 37 -3.52 -16.61 17.79
C ALA A 37 -2.84 -15.78 18.89
N SER A 38 -3.43 -15.72 20.09
CA SER A 38 -2.83 -15.04 21.25
C SER A 38 -1.42 -15.57 21.55
N LEU A 39 -1.26 -16.90 21.60
CA LEU A 39 0.03 -17.52 21.87
C LEU A 39 1.08 -17.23 20.78
N ILE A 40 0.67 -17.17 19.51
CA ILE A 40 1.56 -16.81 18.40
C ILE A 40 1.99 -15.35 18.53
N ILE A 41 1.04 -14.45 18.79
CA ILE A 41 1.30 -13.00 18.93
C ILE A 41 2.25 -12.74 20.12
N GLU A 42 1.98 -13.36 21.27
CA GLU A 42 2.81 -13.24 22.48
C GLU A 42 4.25 -13.71 22.27
N ARG A 43 4.44 -14.75 21.44
CA ARG A 43 5.76 -15.34 21.17
C ARG A 43 6.47 -14.71 19.97
N TYR A 44 5.80 -13.84 19.21
CA TYR A 44 6.36 -13.28 17.98
C TYR A 44 7.50 -12.30 18.27
N THR A 45 8.73 -12.77 18.05
CA THR A 45 9.95 -11.96 18.15
C THR A 45 10.54 -11.62 16.78
N GLY A 46 10.13 -12.31 15.72
CA GLY A 46 10.48 -12.03 14.33
C GLY A 46 10.16 -13.20 13.39
N ILE A 47 10.31 -13.02 12.09
CA ILE A 47 10.03 -14.05 11.06
C ILE A 47 10.92 -15.28 11.26
N TYR A 48 12.16 -15.10 11.74
CA TYR A 48 13.10 -16.20 11.98
C TYR A 48 12.62 -17.19 13.05
N THR A 49 11.90 -16.72 14.06
CA THR A 49 11.44 -17.57 15.16
C THR A 49 10.15 -18.35 14.82
N MET A 50 9.63 -18.20 13.60
CA MET A 50 8.26 -18.61 13.29
C MET A 50 8.02 -20.05 12.81
N ASP A 51 8.79 -20.75 12.01
CA ASP A 51 8.33 -21.95 11.27
C ASP A 51 7.23 -21.71 10.20
N ASN A 52 7.24 -22.56 9.17
CA ASN A 52 6.36 -22.39 8.01
C ASN A 52 4.90 -22.73 8.33
N THR A 53 4.65 -23.64 9.28
CA THR A 53 3.28 -24.06 9.67
C THR A 53 2.55 -22.91 10.35
N THR A 54 3.26 -22.14 11.16
CA THR A 54 2.74 -20.95 11.84
C THR A 54 2.45 -19.84 10.85
N ALA A 55 3.34 -19.60 9.88
CA ALA A 55 3.11 -18.64 8.80
C ALA A 55 1.85 -18.98 7.98
N GLU A 56 1.69 -20.24 7.59
CA GLU A 56 0.48 -20.70 6.87
C GLU A 56 -0.79 -20.59 7.73
N PHE A 57 -0.71 -20.88 9.04
CA PHE A 57 -1.84 -20.71 9.95
C PHE A 57 -2.29 -19.25 10.02
N ILE A 58 -1.36 -18.30 10.15
CA ILE A 58 -1.68 -16.86 10.19
C ILE A 58 -2.47 -16.43 8.95
N VAL A 59 -1.99 -16.86 7.78
CA VAL A 59 -2.60 -16.51 6.48
C VAL A 59 -3.98 -17.13 6.32
N THR A 60 -4.10 -18.43 6.62
CA THR A 60 -5.34 -19.17 6.39
C THR A 60 -6.42 -18.94 7.45
N SER A 61 -6.06 -18.47 8.65
CA SER A 61 -7.03 -18.26 9.72
C SER A 61 -7.90 -17.00 9.54
N ARG A 62 -7.45 -16.04 8.71
CA ARG A 62 -8.15 -14.76 8.46
C ARG A 62 -8.42 -13.93 9.72
N LEU A 63 -7.63 -14.15 10.76
CA LEU A 63 -7.82 -13.51 12.07
C LEU A 63 -7.15 -12.14 12.08
N THR A 64 -7.94 -11.07 12.20
CA THR A 64 -7.46 -9.68 12.21
C THR A 64 -6.50 -9.37 13.34
N GLU A 65 -6.46 -10.19 14.40
CA GLU A 65 -5.46 -10.11 15.47
C GLU A 65 -4.02 -10.21 14.96
N PHE A 66 -3.78 -10.79 13.79
CA PHE A 66 -2.44 -10.89 13.21
C PHE A 66 -1.99 -9.62 12.47
N VAL A 67 -2.86 -8.64 12.24
CA VAL A 67 -2.51 -7.40 11.53
C VAL A 67 -1.26 -6.69 12.12
N PRO A 68 -1.13 -6.52 13.46
CA PRO A 68 0.05 -5.88 14.03
C PRO A 68 1.36 -6.63 13.74
N ILE A 69 1.34 -7.97 13.79
CA ILE A 69 2.55 -8.77 13.52
C ILE A 69 2.92 -8.71 12.04
N LEU A 70 1.95 -8.61 11.13
CA LEU A 70 2.20 -8.46 9.69
C LEU A 70 2.92 -7.15 9.40
N PHE A 71 2.45 -6.03 9.96
CA PHE A 71 3.11 -4.73 9.77
C PHE A 71 4.49 -4.66 10.43
N LYS A 72 4.70 -5.38 11.54
CA LYS A 72 6.04 -5.55 12.12
C LYS A 72 6.94 -6.35 11.17
N ALA A 73 6.45 -7.48 10.66
CA ALA A 73 7.17 -8.36 9.72
C ALA A 73 7.55 -7.65 8.39
N MET A 74 6.78 -6.65 7.96
CA MET A 74 7.10 -5.82 6.79
C MET A 74 8.39 -4.99 6.94
N ASN A 75 8.78 -4.68 8.18
CA ASN A 75 10.00 -3.93 8.47
C ASN A 75 11.21 -4.83 8.70
N GLU A 76 11.01 -6.14 8.78
CA GLU A 76 12.08 -7.10 9.00
C GLU A 76 12.83 -7.38 7.70
N THR A 77 14.13 -7.63 7.84
CA THR A 77 15.02 -7.95 6.73
C THR A 77 15.71 -9.27 6.98
N GLY A 78 15.86 -10.06 5.92
CA GLY A 78 16.50 -11.36 5.94
C GLY A 78 16.77 -11.81 4.52
N GLU A 79 17.91 -12.47 4.33
CA GLU A 79 18.44 -12.76 2.99
C GLU A 79 18.29 -14.22 2.57
N ASP A 80 18.17 -15.13 3.54
CA ASP A 80 18.02 -16.55 3.28
C ASP A 80 16.64 -16.88 2.68
N GLN A 81 16.59 -18.03 2.03
CA GLN A 81 15.40 -18.47 1.31
C GLN A 81 14.21 -18.72 2.24
N GLU A 82 14.46 -19.18 3.46
CA GLU A 82 13.39 -19.52 4.40
C GLU A 82 12.72 -18.25 4.93
N PHE A 83 13.50 -17.23 5.28
CA PHE A 83 12.98 -15.90 5.62
C PHE A 83 12.12 -15.34 4.49
N LYS A 84 12.65 -15.33 3.25
CA LYS A 84 11.93 -14.81 2.08
C LYS A 84 10.64 -15.58 1.80
N TYR A 85 10.67 -16.91 1.98
CA TYR A 85 9.48 -17.75 1.88
C TYR A 85 8.42 -17.35 2.90
N ARG A 86 8.77 -17.33 4.20
CA ARG A 86 7.82 -16.99 5.27
C ARG A 86 7.28 -15.57 5.11
N GLN A 87 8.14 -14.61 4.78
CA GLN A 87 7.73 -13.24 4.52
C GLN A 87 6.74 -13.17 3.34
N SER A 88 7.02 -13.86 2.23
CA SER A 88 6.11 -13.95 1.10
C SER A 88 4.79 -14.62 1.47
N THR A 89 4.80 -15.67 2.28
CA THR A 89 3.59 -16.34 2.79
C THR A 89 2.77 -15.35 3.61
N LEU A 90 3.36 -14.70 4.61
CA LEU A 90 2.65 -13.73 5.47
C LEU A 90 1.99 -12.61 4.67
N PHE A 91 2.61 -12.11 3.59
CA PHE A 91 2.01 -11.04 2.79
C PHE A 91 0.85 -11.48 1.91
N ARG A 92 0.68 -12.80 1.69
CA ARG A 92 -0.55 -13.34 1.08
C ARG A 92 -1.74 -13.31 2.04
N TYR A 93 -1.56 -12.99 3.32
CA TYR A 93 -2.66 -12.85 4.28
C TYR A 93 -3.82 -12.00 3.75
N PHE A 94 -3.53 -10.89 3.06
CA PHE A 94 -4.56 -10.01 2.51
C PHE A 94 -5.36 -10.64 1.36
N ASP A 95 -4.82 -11.67 0.69
CA ASP A 95 -5.54 -12.44 -0.34
C ASP A 95 -6.65 -13.32 0.26
N PHE A 96 -6.54 -13.65 1.55
CA PHE A 96 -7.50 -14.51 2.25
C PHE A 96 -8.53 -13.73 3.06
N LEU A 97 -8.33 -12.42 3.27
CA LEU A 97 -9.31 -11.58 3.95
C LEU A 97 -10.51 -11.25 3.05
N ASP A 98 -11.63 -10.92 3.71
CA ASP A 98 -12.75 -10.29 3.01
C ASP A 98 -12.28 -8.97 2.39
N LYS A 99 -12.67 -8.71 1.13
CA LYS A 99 -12.15 -7.58 0.33
C LYS A 99 -12.23 -6.25 1.08
N ASP A 100 -13.37 -5.95 1.70
CA ASP A 100 -13.58 -4.68 2.41
C ASP A 100 -12.69 -4.56 3.65
N GLN A 101 -12.41 -5.68 4.34
CA GLN A 101 -11.48 -5.71 5.47
C GLN A 101 -10.04 -5.48 4.99
N ALA A 102 -9.64 -6.15 3.91
CA ALA A 102 -8.31 -5.96 3.33
C ALA A 102 -8.09 -4.49 2.89
N ILE A 103 -9.07 -3.89 2.21
CA ILE A 103 -9.06 -2.47 1.83
C ILE A 103 -8.93 -1.59 3.08
N ALA A 104 -9.79 -1.78 4.08
CA ALA A 104 -9.78 -0.97 5.30
C ALA A 104 -8.43 -1.02 6.02
N ILE A 105 -7.82 -2.21 6.15
CA ILE A 105 -6.53 -2.38 6.82
C ILE A 105 -5.39 -1.75 6.01
N LEU A 106 -5.28 -2.08 4.71
CA LEU A 106 -4.17 -1.64 3.87
C LEU A 106 -4.18 -0.12 3.66
N TYR A 107 -5.34 0.46 3.33
CA TYR A 107 -5.46 1.90 3.13
C TYR A 107 -5.39 2.67 4.45
N GLY A 108 -5.91 2.10 5.54
CA GLY A 108 -5.72 2.66 6.88
C GLY A 108 -4.24 2.83 7.23
N GLN A 109 -3.41 1.83 6.94
CA GLN A 109 -1.96 1.93 7.16
C GLN A 109 -1.29 2.92 6.20
N LEU A 110 -1.74 3.04 4.93
CA LEU A 110 -1.20 4.04 4.00
C LEU A 110 -1.48 5.48 4.42
N LEU A 111 -2.54 5.70 5.21
CA LEU A 111 -2.89 7.00 5.77
C LEU A 111 -2.18 7.29 7.10
N SER A 112 -1.48 6.31 7.67
CA SER A 112 -0.80 6.48 8.96
C SER A 112 0.47 7.32 8.87
N ASP A 113 0.71 8.16 9.88
CA ASP A 113 1.90 9.01 9.98
C ASP A 113 3.18 8.22 10.29
N ASP A 114 3.05 6.98 10.79
CA ASP A 114 4.18 6.09 11.13
C ASP A 114 4.57 5.13 9.99
N LEU A 115 3.99 5.31 8.80
CA LEU A 115 4.23 4.46 7.64
C LEU A 115 5.70 4.48 7.22
N THR A 116 6.34 3.31 7.23
CA THR A 116 7.72 3.17 6.75
C THR A 116 7.77 2.99 5.22
N LEU A 117 8.92 3.29 4.61
CA LEU A 117 9.13 3.04 3.18
C LEU A 117 9.02 1.55 2.81
N ALA A 118 9.39 0.64 3.72
CA ALA A 118 9.29 -0.80 3.50
C ALA A 118 7.82 -1.24 3.47
N GLN A 119 7.04 -0.81 4.48
CA GLN A 119 5.60 -1.04 4.54
C GLN A 119 4.90 -0.47 3.31
N PHE A 120 5.21 0.77 2.93
CA PHE A 120 4.66 1.41 1.73
C PHE A 120 4.82 0.54 0.47
N LYS A 121 6.04 0.02 0.25
CA LYS A 121 6.34 -0.83 -0.92
C LYS A 121 5.53 -2.14 -0.88
N ILE A 122 5.45 -2.78 0.28
CA ILE A 122 4.77 -4.07 0.44
C ILE A 122 3.25 -3.90 0.32
N ILE A 123 2.67 -2.89 0.99
CA ILE A 123 1.24 -2.58 0.92
C ILE A 123 0.85 -2.22 -0.52
N SER A 124 1.62 -1.37 -1.20
CA SER A 124 1.37 -1.02 -2.60
C SER A 124 1.37 -2.27 -3.50
N LYS A 125 2.27 -3.22 -3.23
CA LYS A 125 2.31 -4.50 -3.94
C LYS A 125 1.06 -5.34 -3.66
N ALA A 126 0.65 -5.48 -2.39
CA ALA A 126 -0.54 -6.22 -2.00
C ALA A 126 -1.81 -5.66 -2.67
N ILE A 127 -2.01 -4.34 -2.66
CA ILE A 127 -3.14 -3.70 -3.34
C ILE A 127 -3.16 -4.06 -4.83
N SER A 128 -1.99 -4.04 -5.48
CA SER A 128 -1.87 -4.36 -6.91
C SER A 128 -2.08 -5.83 -7.24
N SER A 129 -1.52 -6.76 -6.46
CA SER A 129 -1.60 -8.19 -6.75
C SER A 129 -2.99 -8.77 -6.53
N SER A 130 -3.77 -8.13 -5.66
CA SER A 130 -5.05 -8.66 -5.18
C SER A 130 -6.23 -7.85 -5.71
N ASN A 131 -5.99 -6.97 -6.69
CA ASN A 131 -6.98 -6.08 -7.33
C ASN A 131 -7.86 -5.33 -6.30
N LEU A 132 -7.23 -4.75 -5.28
CA LEU A 132 -7.89 -4.03 -4.18
C LEU A 132 -7.98 -2.53 -4.45
N ILE A 133 -8.04 -2.13 -5.73
CA ILE A 133 -8.10 -0.72 -6.13
C ILE A 133 -9.45 -0.12 -5.74
N ASP A 134 -9.41 0.81 -4.80
CA ASP A 134 -10.56 1.55 -4.28
C ASP A 134 -10.35 3.07 -4.47
N TYR A 135 -11.21 3.70 -5.27
CA TYR A 135 -11.06 5.13 -5.58
C TYR A 135 -11.56 6.06 -4.48
N ASP A 136 -12.49 5.63 -3.62
CA ASP A 136 -12.87 6.41 -2.43
C ASP A 136 -11.67 6.54 -1.49
N GLN A 137 -10.90 5.46 -1.33
CA GLN A 137 -9.69 5.49 -0.52
C GLN A 137 -8.53 6.24 -1.20
N VAL A 138 -8.44 6.19 -2.54
CA VAL A 138 -7.46 7.00 -3.29
C VAL A 138 -7.70 8.49 -3.08
N GLU A 139 -8.95 8.95 -3.06
CA GLU A 139 -9.26 10.35 -2.78
C GLU A 139 -8.75 10.77 -1.39
N LYS A 140 -8.95 9.93 -0.37
CA LYS A 140 -8.42 10.17 0.98
C LYS A 140 -6.89 10.23 0.98
N LEU A 141 -6.23 9.33 0.26
CA LEU A 141 -4.77 9.36 0.11
C LEU A 141 -4.27 10.63 -0.59
N LEU A 142 -4.98 11.10 -1.61
CA LEU A 142 -4.67 12.35 -2.33
C LEU A 142 -4.85 13.60 -1.45
N ALA A 143 -5.70 13.53 -0.42
CA ALA A 143 -5.85 14.59 0.58
C ALA A 143 -4.82 14.52 1.73
N GLY A 144 -4.05 13.43 1.82
CA GLY A 144 -3.14 13.17 2.93
C GLY A 144 -1.72 13.74 2.78
N SER A 145 -0.78 13.14 3.52
CA SER A 145 0.66 13.47 3.49
C SER A 145 1.28 13.23 2.11
N LEU A 146 2.45 13.81 1.82
CA LEU A 146 3.14 13.55 0.54
C LEU A 146 3.39 12.05 0.30
N LEU A 147 3.64 11.28 1.36
CA LEU A 147 3.79 9.83 1.26
C LEU A 147 2.47 9.14 0.88
N ALA A 148 1.35 9.54 1.50
CA ALA A 148 0.02 9.06 1.13
C ALA A 148 -0.34 9.42 -0.33
N LYS A 149 -0.06 10.66 -0.76
CA LYS A 149 -0.27 11.08 -2.16
C LYS A 149 0.56 10.25 -3.15
N LYS A 150 1.81 9.90 -2.80
CA LYS A 150 2.63 8.98 -3.61
C LYS A 150 2.02 7.56 -3.66
N ALA A 151 1.40 7.11 -2.57
CA ALA A 151 0.64 5.85 -2.55
C ALA A 151 -0.51 5.90 -3.56
N ALA A 152 -1.26 7.01 -3.53
CA ALA A 152 -2.36 7.26 -4.45
C ALA A 152 -1.90 7.19 -5.92
N LEU A 153 -0.77 7.82 -6.26
CA LEU A 153 -0.19 7.73 -7.61
C LEU A 153 0.14 6.29 -8.00
N LYS A 154 0.69 5.51 -7.06
CA LYS A 154 1.01 4.10 -7.32
C LYS A 154 -0.26 3.30 -7.60
N VAL A 155 -1.30 3.46 -6.78
CA VAL A 155 -2.60 2.80 -6.98
C VAL A 155 -3.24 3.22 -8.31
N LEU A 156 -3.27 4.53 -8.60
CA LEU A 156 -3.84 5.07 -9.84
C LEU A 156 -3.10 4.59 -11.10
N SER A 157 -1.82 4.26 -11.00
CA SER A 157 -1.06 3.70 -12.14
C SER A 157 -1.42 2.25 -12.48
N LEU A 158 -2.13 1.54 -11.60
CA LEU A 158 -2.52 0.15 -11.80
C LEU A 158 -3.76 0.05 -12.68
N ASP A 159 -3.89 -1.04 -13.42
CA ASP A 159 -5.08 -1.32 -14.22
C ASP A 159 -6.11 -2.08 -13.39
N LYS A 160 -7.37 -1.69 -13.53
CA LYS A 160 -8.50 -2.34 -12.89
C LYS A 160 -9.20 -3.21 -13.93
N ASP A 161 -9.59 -4.42 -13.54
CA ASP A 161 -10.23 -5.39 -14.45
C ASP A 161 -11.58 -4.90 -14.99
N TRP A 162 -12.30 -4.09 -14.20
CA TRP A 162 -13.58 -3.48 -14.57
C TRP A 162 -13.74 -2.09 -13.95
N TYR A 163 -14.46 -1.23 -14.65
CA TYR A 163 -14.78 0.13 -14.23
C TYR A 163 -16.29 0.28 -14.06
N SER A 164 -16.73 0.66 -12.86
CA SER A 164 -18.11 1.09 -12.61
C SER A 164 -18.32 2.53 -13.07
N ALA A 165 -19.59 2.96 -13.17
CA ALA A 165 -19.91 4.37 -13.44
C ALA A 165 -19.32 5.32 -12.39
N GLN A 166 -19.29 4.88 -11.11
CA GLN A 166 -18.66 5.64 -10.03
C GLN A 166 -17.14 5.72 -10.22
N ASP A 167 -16.50 4.63 -10.65
CA ASP A 167 -15.06 4.64 -10.94
C ASP A 167 -14.72 5.66 -12.04
N ILE A 168 -15.53 5.69 -13.09
CA ILE A 168 -15.38 6.65 -14.19
C ILE A 168 -15.59 8.08 -13.67
N ALA A 169 -16.60 8.32 -12.83
CA ALA A 169 -16.83 9.62 -12.23
C ALA A 169 -15.61 10.10 -11.42
N TYR A 170 -14.96 9.21 -10.66
CA TYR A 170 -13.70 9.53 -9.98
C TYR A 170 -12.58 9.91 -10.95
N LEU A 171 -12.36 9.11 -12.00
CA LEU A 171 -11.33 9.44 -12.98
C LEU A 171 -11.59 10.79 -13.66
N GLN A 172 -12.85 11.14 -13.90
CA GLN A 172 -13.24 12.43 -14.49
C GLN A 172 -12.87 13.61 -13.57
N THR A 173 -12.92 13.48 -12.24
CA THR A 173 -12.49 14.57 -11.33
C THR A 173 -11.00 14.90 -11.48
N TRP A 174 -10.21 13.92 -11.91
CA TRP A 174 -8.77 14.05 -12.11
C TRP A 174 -8.37 14.23 -13.58
N LYS A 175 -9.32 14.37 -14.52
CA LYS A 175 -9.05 14.54 -15.97
C LYS A 175 -8.27 15.83 -16.26
N GLY A 176 -7.59 15.87 -17.40
CA GLY A 176 -6.86 17.04 -17.88
C GLY A 176 -5.57 17.25 -17.09
N GLU A 177 -5.56 18.25 -16.22
CA GLU A 177 -4.46 18.53 -15.25
C GLU A 177 -4.90 18.36 -13.79
N GLY A 178 -6.12 17.87 -13.54
CA GLY A 178 -6.72 17.80 -12.21
C GLY A 178 -5.87 17.03 -11.21
N LEU A 179 -5.26 15.90 -11.60
CA LEU A 179 -4.35 15.15 -10.72
C LEU A 179 -3.08 15.96 -10.40
N VAL A 180 -2.45 16.56 -11.41
CA VAL A 180 -1.16 17.27 -11.26
C VAL A 180 -1.30 18.45 -10.29
N GLN A 181 -2.42 19.15 -10.34
CA GLN A 181 -2.70 20.29 -9.46
C GLN A 181 -2.77 19.91 -7.97
N LEU A 182 -2.99 18.64 -7.64
CA LEU A 182 -2.96 18.14 -6.26
C LEU A 182 -1.54 18.01 -5.68
N PHE A 183 -0.50 18.27 -6.50
CA PHE A 183 0.91 18.16 -6.12
C PHE A 183 1.65 19.50 -6.32
N PRO A 184 1.32 20.53 -5.52
CA PRO A 184 2.06 21.79 -5.55
C PRO A 184 3.50 21.60 -5.05
N GLU A 185 4.36 22.59 -5.31
CA GLU A 185 5.67 22.66 -4.66
C GLU A 185 5.51 22.73 -3.13
N VAL A 186 6.33 21.99 -2.41
CA VAL A 186 6.28 21.83 -0.94
C VAL A 186 7.46 22.49 -0.25
N VAL A 187 8.16 23.37 -0.98
CA VAL A 187 9.39 24.02 -0.52
C VAL A 187 9.10 25.45 -0.09
N THR A 188 9.88 25.96 0.86
CA THR A 188 9.77 27.35 1.31
C THR A 188 10.88 28.17 0.68
N VAL A 189 10.53 29.28 0.02
CA VAL A 189 11.51 30.26 -0.44
C VAL A 189 11.83 31.22 0.71
N LYS A 190 13.12 31.41 0.99
CA LYS A 190 13.61 32.31 2.03
C LYS A 190 14.83 33.11 1.56
N GLU A 191 15.04 34.27 2.15
CA GLU A 191 16.29 35.01 1.95
C GLU A 191 17.41 34.41 2.79
N SER A 192 18.50 34.01 2.14
CA SER A 192 19.75 33.66 2.79
C SER A 192 20.63 34.91 2.89
N LYS A 193 20.89 35.37 4.12
CA LYS A 193 21.89 36.41 4.38
C LYS A 193 23.26 35.77 4.52
N GLY A 194 24.14 36.02 3.55
CA GLY A 194 25.56 35.75 3.72
C GLY A 194 26.16 36.72 4.75
N MET A 195 27.25 36.31 5.40
CA MET A 195 27.94 37.11 6.43
C MET A 195 28.44 38.48 5.89
N PHE A 196 28.45 38.68 4.56
CA PHE A 196 28.92 39.91 3.89
C PHE A 196 28.17 40.26 2.57
N SER A 197 26.97 39.73 2.27
CA SER A 197 26.27 40.02 0.99
C SER A 197 24.82 40.46 1.15
N SER A 198 24.30 41.18 0.15
CA SER A 198 22.86 41.32 -0.08
C SER A 198 22.20 39.93 -0.09
N GLY A 199 20.99 39.84 0.46
CA GLY A 199 20.26 38.57 0.60
C GLY A 199 20.11 37.88 -0.77
N LYS A 200 20.33 36.57 -0.81
CA LYS A 200 20.02 35.75 -1.98
C LYS A 200 18.84 34.85 -1.65
N GLU A 201 17.83 34.83 -2.51
CA GLU A 201 16.71 33.91 -2.36
C GLU A 201 17.16 32.47 -2.62
N VAL A 202 16.76 31.59 -1.71
CA VAL A 202 16.99 30.14 -1.76
C VAL A 202 15.69 29.43 -1.45
N TRP A 203 15.52 28.22 -1.94
CA TRP A 203 14.43 27.36 -1.49
C TRP A 203 14.95 26.28 -0.55
N GLU A 204 14.22 26.04 0.54
CA GLU A 204 14.53 24.99 1.52
C GLU A 204 13.78 23.71 1.17
N CYS A 205 14.54 22.64 0.99
CA CYS A 205 14.00 21.30 0.76
C CYS A 205 13.40 20.72 2.04
N LEU A 206 12.51 19.73 1.91
CA LEU A 206 11.97 18.95 3.02
C LEU A 206 13.05 18.25 3.88
N CYS A 207 14.27 18.07 3.37
CA CYS A 207 15.40 17.57 4.16
C CYS A 207 16.13 18.66 4.98
N GLY A 208 15.68 19.91 4.93
CA GLY A 208 16.30 21.07 5.58
C GLY A 208 17.45 21.72 4.79
N TYR A 209 17.85 21.15 3.64
CA TYR A 209 18.93 21.72 2.84
C TYR A 209 18.43 22.90 1.98
N SER A 210 19.18 24.00 1.97
CA SER A 210 18.87 25.19 1.17
C SER A 210 19.54 25.14 -0.20
N ASN A 211 18.76 25.38 -1.25
CA ASN A 211 19.20 25.31 -2.64
C ASN A 211 19.02 26.66 -3.33
N LYS A 212 19.83 26.93 -4.36
CA LYS A 212 19.66 28.13 -5.20
C LYS A 212 18.26 28.15 -5.84
N LEU A 213 17.71 29.33 -6.06
CA LEU A 213 16.34 29.49 -6.57
C LEU A 213 16.12 28.80 -7.94
N ASP A 214 17.13 28.81 -8.79
CA ASP A 214 17.17 28.20 -10.14
C ASP A 214 17.44 26.69 -10.12
N ALA A 215 17.83 26.12 -8.99
CA ALA A 215 18.01 24.68 -8.86
C ALA A 215 16.65 23.95 -8.94
N THR A 216 16.58 22.96 -9.82
CA THR A 216 15.37 22.15 -10.03
C THR A 216 15.23 20.99 -9.03
N VAL A 217 16.35 20.57 -8.44
CA VAL A 217 16.43 19.49 -7.44
C VAL A 217 17.30 19.89 -6.26
N CYS A 218 17.06 19.27 -5.11
CA CYS A 218 17.87 19.43 -3.93
C CYS A 218 19.23 18.75 -4.12
N SER A 219 20.34 19.48 -3.93
CA SER A 219 21.68 18.90 -4.07
C SER A 219 22.04 17.89 -2.97
N SER A 220 21.30 17.88 -1.86
CA SER A 220 21.53 16.95 -0.74
C SER A 220 20.73 15.65 -0.88
N CYS A 221 19.44 15.71 -1.22
CA CYS A 221 18.57 14.54 -1.24
C CYS A 221 18.00 14.18 -2.61
N THR A 222 18.42 14.91 -3.66
CA THR A 222 18.06 14.72 -5.08
C THR A 222 16.57 14.79 -5.42
N LYS A 223 15.72 15.17 -4.46
CA LYS A 223 14.29 15.40 -4.68
C LYS A 223 14.03 16.76 -5.32
N ASP A 224 13.03 16.81 -6.19
CA ASP A 224 12.50 18.06 -6.76
C ASP A 224 11.73 18.90 -5.73
N LYS A 225 11.25 20.07 -6.17
CA LYS A 225 10.47 21.00 -5.33
C LYS A 225 9.11 20.46 -4.88
N ARG A 226 8.63 19.35 -5.46
CA ARG A 226 7.42 18.64 -5.03
C ARG A 226 7.73 17.42 -4.13
N GLY A 227 9.01 17.17 -3.86
CA GLY A 227 9.49 16.11 -2.98
C GLY A 227 9.64 14.74 -3.65
N PHE A 228 9.75 14.69 -4.99
CA PHE A 228 9.96 13.46 -5.74
C PHE A 228 11.39 13.32 -6.26
N GLY A 229 12.00 12.14 -6.10
CA GLY A 229 13.26 11.74 -6.75
C GLY A 229 13.09 11.44 -8.25
N SER A 230 14.19 11.22 -8.97
CA SER A 230 14.19 10.99 -10.42
C SER A 230 13.46 9.70 -10.83
N GLU A 231 13.65 8.63 -10.06
CA GLU A 231 13.07 7.30 -10.32
C GLU A 231 11.67 7.12 -9.74
N GLU A 232 11.16 8.12 -8.99
CA GLU A 232 9.83 8.04 -8.41
C GLU A 232 8.75 8.36 -9.45
N LEU A 233 7.63 7.62 -9.38
CA LEU A 233 6.47 7.86 -10.22
C LEU A 233 5.92 9.28 -10.01
N LYS A 234 5.94 10.08 -11.06
CA LYS A 234 5.50 11.49 -11.05
C LYS A 234 4.02 11.62 -11.40
N PRO A 235 3.31 12.64 -10.88
CA PRO A 235 1.88 12.84 -11.16
C PRO A 235 1.58 13.02 -12.65
N GLU A 236 2.49 13.58 -13.46
CA GLU A 236 2.29 13.76 -14.89
C GLU A 236 2.20 12.43 -15.66
N ALA A 237 2.97 11.43 -15.23
CA ALA A 237 2.92 10.11 -15.85
C ALA A 237 1.56 9.45 -15.59
N VAL A 238 1.05 9.56 -14.36
CA VAL A 238 -0.26 9.03 -13.97
C VAL A 238 -1.40 9.82 -14.60
N GLN A 239 -1.29 11.15 -14.70
CA GLN A 239 -2.27 12.00 -15.38
C GLN A 239 -2.48 11.58 -16.84
N LYS A 240 -1.40 11.28 -17.56
CA LYS A 240 -1.47 10.76 -18.93
C LYS A 240 -2.20 9.42 -18.99
N LEU A 241 -1.99 8.54 -18.01
CA LEU A 241 -2.71 7.26 -17.94
C LEU A 241 -4.20 7.46 -17.68
N ILE A 242 -4.58 8.34 -16.74
CA ILE A 242 -5.98 8.66 -16.45
C ILE A 242 -6.68 9.20 -17.70
N ASN A 243 -6.09 10.20 -18.36
CA ASN A 243 -6.67 10.79 -19.56
C ASN A 243 -6.84 9.74 -20.66
N ARG A 244 -5.82 8.91 -20.90
CA ARG A 244 -5.89 7.83 -21.90
C ARG A 244 -6.96 6.79 -21.57
N ARG A 245 -7.15 6.43 -20.30
CA ARG A 245 -8.21 5.49 -19.88
C ARG A 245 -9.58 6.07 -20.16
N LEU A 246 -9.80 7.34 -19.81
CA LEU A 246 -11.06 8.03 -20.08
C LEU A 246 -11.35 8.12 -21.57
N ASP A 247 -10.35 8.46 -22.40
CA ASP A 247 -10.51 8.53 -23.86
C ASP A 247 -10.93 7.17 -24.45
N VAL A 248 -10.37 6.06 -23.93
CA VAL A 248 -10.76 4.70 -24.36
C VAL A 248 -12.17 4.36 -23.89
N ILE A 249 -12.50 4.66 -22.64
CA ILE A 249 -13.84 4.38 -22.07
C ILE A 249 -14.93 5.18 -22.78
N GLU A 250 -14.67 6.45 -23.10
CA GLU A 250 -15.59 7.33 -23.85
C GLU A 250 -15.81 6.87 -25.31
N GLY A 251 -14.88 6.07 -25.85
CA GLY A 251 -14.94 5.55 -27.22
C GLY A 251 -15.60 4.17 -27.38
N ILE A 252 -16.02 3.52 -26.28
CA ILE A 252 -16.75 2.24 -26.25
C ILE A 252 -18.26 2.52 -26.19
#